data_AF-A0A7S4R5R9-F1
#
_entry.id   AF-A0A7S4R5R9-F1
#
_cell.length_a   1.000
_cell.length_b   1.000
_cell.length_c   1.000
_cell.angle_alpha   90.00
_cell.angle_beta   90.00
_cell.angle_gamma   90.00
#
_symmetry.space_group_name_H-M   'P 1'
#
loop_
_entity.id
_entity.type
_entity.pdbx_description
1 polymer ?
#
loop_
_entity_poly.entity_id
_entity_poly.type
_entity_poly.pdbx_seq_one_letter_code
_entity_poly.pdbx_strand_id
1 'polypeptide(L)'
;DDQTFSVTVPPEGVTKGQMITVPFTPTMKVVEAEPMNNRSATPLGHWKDGLCDCCKFGCFHPHLWNAWCFTAVLMGQVLTRMKMNWLGDAALEETEWRSTFRKTLYVAIGYFVLRTAFHVPPATVQFVNGHYEEVFPDVPIWKIIIHKVLILTFAIYVLTVLTKLRRAARAKYSIPEERCLGCEDLCCSLWCTPCTAAQLARQTADYEVQHAQCCT
;
A
#
# COMPACT_ATOMS: atom_id res chain seq x y z
N ASP A 1 4.82 26.22 10.26
CA ASP A 1 6.12 25.70 10.73
C ASP A 1 6.91 26.82 11.40
N ASP A 2 6.69 27.01 12.71
CA ASP A 2 7.41 28.03 13.51
C ASP A 2 8.78 27.49 13.92
N GLN A 3 9.71 27.46 12.98
CA GLN A 3 11.06 26.99 13.25
C GLN A 3 11.90 28.12 13.86
N THR A 4 12.19 28.02 15.16
CA THR A 4 13.10 28.94 15.86
C THR A 4 14.55 28.52 15.61
N PHE A 5 15.42 29.44 15.19
CA PHE A 5 16.86 29.19 15.07
C PHE A 5 17.62 30.03 16.11
N SER A 6 18.62 29.43 16.75
CA SER A 6 19.50 30.12 17.69
C SER A 6 20.66 30.75 16.95
N VAL A 7 20.87 32.05 17.12
CA VAL A 7 22.03 32.78 16.60
C VAL A 7 22.98 33.09 17.75
N THR A 8 24.25 32.71 17.61
CA THR A 8 25.28 33.08 18.58
C THR A 8 25.79 34.48 18.26
N VAL A 9 25.71 35.37 19.26
CA VAL A 9 26.23 36.74 19.16
C VAL A 9 27.77 36.70 19.30
N PRO A 10 28.53 37.39 18.44
CA PRO A 10 29.98 37.46 18.57
C PRO A 10 30.39 38.12 19.90
N PRO A 11 31.58 37.79 20.45
CA PRO A 11 32.03 38.30 21.74
C PRO A 11 32.17 39.83 21.80
N GLU A 12 32.32 40.50 20.64
CA GLU A 12 32.37 41.96 20.54
C GLU A 12 30.98 42.64 20.56
N GLY A 13 29.91 41.85 20.61
CA GLY A 13 28.54 42.34 20.56
C GLY A 13 28.09 42.76 19.16
N VAL A 14 26.89 43.32 19.07
CA VAL A 14 26.29 43.80 17.82
C VAL A 14 25.67 45.17 18.04
N THR A 15 25.83 46.07 17.07
CA THR A 15 25.29 47.42 17.12
C THR A 15 23.93 47.50 16.44
N LYS A 16 23.07 48.43 16.89
CA LYS A 16 21.74 48.62 16.32
C LYS A 16 21.85 48.98 14.84
N GLY A 17 21.28 48.14 13.97
CA GLY A 17 21.32 48.30 12.51
C GLY A 17 22.43 47.54 11.80
N GLN A 18 23.28 46.82 12.53
CA GLN A 18 24.31 45.96 11.96
C GLN A 18 23.68 44.72 11.31
N MET A 19 24.01 44.47 10.04
CA MET A 19 23.63 43.24 9.36
C MET A 19 24.57 42.10 9.79
N ILE A 20 23.98 41.01 10.26
CA ILE A 20 24.71 39.81 10.66
C ILE A 20 24.49 38.76 9.58
N THR A 21 25.57 38.37 8.89
CA THR A 21 25.51 37.25 7.96
C THR A 21 25.64 35.96 8.75
N VAL A 22 24.52 35.26 8.93
CA VAL A 22 24.52 33.92 9.50
C VAL A 22 24.80 32.94 8.36
N PRO A 23 25.77 32.03 8.48
CA PRO A 23 25.94 30.98 7.50
C PRO A 23 24.70 30.09 7.53
N PHE A 24 23.79 30.32 6.60
CA PHE A 24 22.71 29.40 6.31
C PHE A 24 23.30 28.32 5.43
N THR A 25 23.69 27.20 6.05
CA THR A 25 23.86 25.96 5.30
C THR A 25 22.45 25.49 5.01
N PRO A 26 21.91 25.64 3.77
CA PRO A 26 20.69 24.93 3.45
C PRO A 26 21.01 23.47 3.73
N THR A 27 20.37 22.90 4.74
CA THR A 27 20.30 21.47 4.88
C THR A 27 19.52 21.05 3.65
N MET A 28 20.21 20.84 2.52
CA MET A 28 19.78 19.82 1.59
C MET A 28 19.57 18.64 2.50
N LYS A 29 18.30 18.25 2.65
CA LYS A 29 17.92 17.01 3.30
C LYS A 29 18.53 15.86 2.48
N VAL A 30 19.85 15.69 2.54
CA VAL A 30 20.38 14.36 2.75
C VAL A 30 19.71 13.96 4.04
N VAL A 31 18.80 13.00 3.93
CA VAL A 31 18.12 12.40 5.06
C VAL A 31 19.19 11.68 5.87
N GLU A 32 20.00 12.44 6.61
CA GLU A 32 20.75 11.94 7.75
C GLU A 32 19.70 11.64 8.81
N ALA A 33 19.67 10.37 9.19
CA ALA A 33 18.76 9.85 10.18
C ALA A 33 18.87 10.66 11.47
N GLU A 34 17.85 11.46 11.76
CA GLU A 34 17.63 11.95 13.13
C GLU A 34 17.66 10.74 14.07
N PRO A 35 18.29 10.84 15.25
CA PRO A 35 18.21 9.78 16.25
C PRO A 35 16.75 9.63 16.68
N MET A 36 16.09 8.63 16.12
CA MET A 36 14.71 8.25 16.41
C MET A 36 14.59 8.01 17.92
N ASN A 37 13.94 8.96 18.59
CA ASN A 37 13.42 8.80 19.93
C ASN A 37 12.41 7.62 19.93
N ASN A 38 12.85 6.43 20.36
CA ASN A 38 12.10 5.25 20.80
C ASN A 38 10.79 4.84 20.09
N ARG A 39 10.55 5.26 18.85
CA ARG A 39 9.60 4.59 17.96
C ARG A 39 10.30 3.35 17.46
N SER A 40 9.68 2.18 17.61
CA SER A 40 10.30 0.89 17.25
C SER A 40 10.97 1.02 15.88
N ALA A 41 12.30 0.98 15.86
CA ALA A 41 13.06 1.13 14.62
C ALA A 41 12.58 0.02 13.67
N THR A 42 11.97 0.40 12.55
CA THR A 42 11.56 -0.59 11.56
C THR A 42 12.81 -1.39 11.18
N PRO A 43 12.79 -2.72 11.28
CA PRO A 43 13.98 -3.51 11.04
C PRO A 43 14.50 -3.27 9.63
N LEU A 44 15.79 -2.93 9.53
CA LEU A 44 16.50 -2.85 8.25
C LEU A 44 16.97 -4.27 7.86
N GLY A 45 16.95 -4.56 6.57
CA GLY A 45 17.47 -5.81 6.01
C GLY A 45 16.55 -7.02 6.10
N HIS A 46 15.39 -6.94 6.74
CA HIS A 46 14.41 -8.04 6.79
C HIS A 46 12.96 -7.54 6.91
N TRP A 47 12.01 -8.41 6.58
CA TRP A 47 10.58 -8.14 6.78
C TRP A 47 10.21 -8.24 8.26
N LYS A 48 9.38 -7.32 8.76
CA LYS A 48 8.87 -7.34 10.15
C LYS A 48 8.10 -8.63 10.47
N ASP A 49 7.35 -9.14 9.50
CA ASP A 49 6.60 -10.39 9.61
C ASP A 49 6.80 -11.24 8.35
N GLY A 50 6.62 -12.55 8.44
CA GLY A 50 6.59 -13.44 7.29
C GLY A 50 5.35 -13.22 6.41
N LEU A 51 5.40 -13.75 5.18
CA LEU A 51 4.30 -13.58 4.23
C LEU A 51 2.99 -14.20 4.77
N CYS A 52 3.07 -15.41 5.34
CA CYS A 52 1.91 -16.13 5.86
C CYS A 52 1.51 -15.73 7.29
N ASP A 53 2.18 -14.75 7.90
CA ASP A 53 1.87 -14.27 9.26
C ASP A 53 0.68 -13.29 9.28
N CYS A 54 -0.21 -13.38 8.29
CA CYS A 54 -1.38 -12.50 8.17
C CYS A 54 -2.35 -12.66 9.35
N CYS A 55 -2.36 -13.83 10.00
CA CYS A 55 -3.20 -14.14 11.16
C CYS A 55 -2.51 -13.94 12.53
N LYS A 56 -1.31 -13.34 12.58
CA LYS A 56 -0.54 -13.18 13.83
C LYS A 56 -1.30 -12.44 14.95
N PHE A 57 -2.20 -11.52 14.58
CA PHE A 57 -3.07 -10.78 15.51
C PHE A 57 -4.50 -11.35 15.60
N GLY A 58 -4.72 -12.56 15.07
CA GLY A 58 -6.01 -13.25 15.01
C GLY A 58 -6.80 -13.04 13.72
N CYS A 59 -7.70 -13.97 13.41
CA CYS A 59 -8.51 -13.96 12.18
C CYS A 59 -9.57 -12.85 12.13
N PHE A 60 -9.90 -12.24 13.27
CA PHE A 60 -10.87 -11.15 13.37
C PHE A 60 -10.22 -9.77 13.45
N HIS A 61 -8.90 -9.69 13.28
CA HIS A 61 -8.23 -8.40 13.29
C HIS A 61 -8.67 -7.57 12.07
N PRO A 62 -9.05 -6.29 12.23
CA PRO A 62 -9.52 -5.44 11.13
C PRO A 62 -8.57 -5.37 9.94
N HIS A 63 -7.25 -5.49 10.17
CA HIS A 63 -6.26 -5.56 9.10
C HIS A 63 -6.41 -6.78 8.19
N LEU A 64 -6.77 -7.94 8.73
CA LEU A 64 -6.93 -9.14 7.92
C LEU A 64 -8.12 -8.96 6.99
N TRP A 65 -9.24 -8.45 7.52
CA TRP A 65 -10.44 -8.14 6.74
C TRP A 65 -10.19 -7.07 5.69
N ASN A 66 -9.44 -6.01 6.02
CA ASN A 66 -9.04 -5.02 5.02
C ASN A 66 -8.13 -5.61 3.95
N ALA A 67 -7.20 -6.49 4.32
CA ALA A 67 -6.32 -7.15 3.36
C ALA A 67 -7.10 -8.09 2.42
N TRP A 68 -8.08 -8.84 2.93
CA TRP A 68 -8.86 -9.81 2.17
C TRP A 68 -10.01 -9.22 1.37
N CYS A 69 -10.79 -8.32 1.97
CA CYS A 69 -11.99 -7.75 1.35
C CYS A 69 -11.70 -6.44 0.62
N PHE A 70 -10.69 -5.69 1.06
CA PHE A 70 -10.42 -4.34 0.58
C PHE A 70 -8.93 -4.13 0.23
N THR A 71 -8.31 -5.13 -0.41
CA THR A 71 -6.86 -5.12 -0.73
C THR A 71 -6.43 -3.84 -1.44
N ALA A 72 -7.24 -3.35 -2.40
CA ALA A 72 -6.93 -2.12 -3.13
C ALA A 72 -6.96 -0.87 -2.23
N VAL A 73 -7.84 -0.82 -1.24
CA VAL A 73 -7.91 0.30 -0.28
C VAL A 73 -6.69 0.29 0.63
N LEU A 74 -6.34 -0.88 1.18
CA LEU A 74 -5.14 -1.05 2.00
C LEU A 74 -3.88 -0.71 1.19
N MET A 75 -3.79 -1.17 -0.06
CA MET A 75 -2.72 -0.81 -0.99
C MET A 75 -2.65 0.70 -1.19
N GLY A 76 -3.78 1.40 -1.38
CA GLY A 76 -3.85 2.86 -1.47
C GLY A 76 -3.28 3.58 -0.24
N GLN A 77 -3.57 3.07 0.97
CA GLN A 77 -3.01 3.60 2.22
C GLN A 77 -1.47 3.44 2.26
N VAL A 78 -0.98 2.25 1.91
CA VAL A 78 0.45 1.96 1.92
C VAL A 78 1.20 2.77 0.84
N LEU A 79 0.64 2.92 -0.35
CA LEU A 79 1.19 3.77 -1.41
C LEU A 79 1.35 5.22 -0.92
N THR A 80 0.34 5.75 -0.23
CA THR A 80 0.37 7.13 0.30
C THR A 80 1.48 7.29 1.34
N ARG A 81 1.65 6.33 2.26
CA ARG A 81 2.76 6.32 3.25
C ARG A 81 4.13 6.20 2.60
N MET A 82 4.21 5.47 1.49
CA MET A 82 5.43 5.30 0.70
C MET A 82 5.68 6.46 -0.28
N LYS A 83 4.81 7.48 -0.31
CA LYS A 83 4.87 8.63 -1.23
C LYS A 83 4.88 8.21 -2.70
N MET A 84 4.06 7.22 -3.03
CA MET A 84 3.90 6.69 -4.39
C MET A 84 2.56 7.13 -4.98
N ASN A 85 2.48 7.20 -6.31
CA ASN A 85 1.24 7.46 -7.03
C ASN A 85 0.34 6.21 -7.07
N TRP A 86 -0.89 6.35 -7.56
CA TRP A 86 -1.88 5.25 -7.65
C TRP A 86 -1.53 4.14 -8.66
N LEU A 87 -0.46 4.33 -9.44
CA LEU A 87 0.12 3.34 -10.37
C LEU A 87 1.35 2.63 -9.79
N GLY A 88 1.75 2.97 -8.55
CA GLY A 88 2.89 2.38 -7.88
C GLY A 88 4.25 2.95 -8.33
N ASP A 89 4.29 4.14 -8.92
CA ASP A 89 5.55 4.84 -9.19
C ASP A 89 5.83 5.90 -8.13
N ALA A 90 7.09 6.29 -7.95
CA ALA A 90 7.46 7.36 -7.02
C ALA A 90 6.80 8.68 -7.46
N ALA A 91 6.12 9.37 -6.54
CA ALA A 91 5.51 10.67 -6.84
C ALA A 91 6.59 11.74 -6.98
N LEU A 92 6.53 12.51 -8.07
CA LEU A 92 7.45 13.63 -8.30
C LEU A 92 6.99 14.87 -7.55
N GLU A 93 5.67 15.08 -7.50
CA GLU A 93 5.05 16.22 -6.85
C GLU A 93 4.31 15.81 -5.57
N GLU A 94 4.24 16.74 -4.61
CA GLU A 94 3.58 16.48 -3.34
C GLU A 94 2.06 16.26 -3.48
N THR A 95 1.46 16.91 -4.47
CA THR A 95 0.03 16.81 -4.79
C THR A 95 -0.36 15.41 -5.26
N GLU A 96 0.54 14.71 -5.96
CA GLU A 96 0.28 13.39 -6.52
C GLU A 96 0.05 12.34 -5.44
N TRP A 97 1.00 12.18 -4.51
CA TRP A 97 0.89 11.14 -3.48
C TRP A 97 -0.23 11.42 -2.47
N ARG A 98 -0.51 12.70 -2.15
CA ARG A 98 -1.65 13.08 -1.32
C ARG A 98 -2.99 12.71 -1.95
N SER A 99 -3.06 12.68 -3.28
CA SER A 99 -4.24 12.26 -4.02
C SER A 99 -4.32 10.75 -4.27
N THR A 100 -3.24 10.00 -4.01
CA THR A 100 -3.13 8.57 -4.33
C THR A 100 -4.25 7.75 -3.71
N PHE A 101 -4.42 7.83 -2.39
CA PHE A 101 -5.46 7.07 -1.70
C PHE A 101 -6.85 7.30 -2.32
N ARG A 102 -7.21 8.56 -2.57
CA ARG A 102 -8.49 8.94 -3.17
C ARG A 102 -8.65 8.37 -4.58
N LYS A 103 -7.61 8.43 -5.43
CA LYS A 103 -7.64 7.85 -6.78
C LYS A 103 -7.79 6.32 -6.72
N THR A 104 -7.01 5.63 -5.90
CA THR A 104 -7.12 4.18 -5.71
C THR A 104 -8.49 3.78 -5.16
N LEU A 105 -9.05 4.57 -4.24
CA LEU A 105 -10.40 4.36 -3.71
C LEU A 105 -11.48 4.50 -4.80
N TYR A 106 -11.40 5.51 -5.67
CA TYR A 106 -12.32 5.65 -6.79
C TYR A 106 -12.22 4.49 -7.78
N VAL A 107 -11.01 4.00 -8.07
CA VAL A 107 -10.81 2.81 -8.92
C VAL A 107 -11.45 1.58 -8.28
N ALA A 108 -11.27 1.38 -6.97
CA ALA A 108 -11.86 0.26 -6.24
C ALA A 108 -13.41 0.33 -6.23
N ILE A 109 -13.98 1.49 -5.92
CA ILE A 109 -15.44 1.70 -5.93
C ILE A 109 -16.00 1.46 -7.33
N GLY A 110 -15.39 2.04 -8.36
CA GLY A 110 -15.80 1.86 -9.76
C GLY A 110 -15.79 0.38 -10.16
N TYR A 111 -14.75 -0.36 -9.78
CA TYR A 111 -14.69 -1.80 -10.00
C TYR A 111 -15.83 -2.55 -9.30
N PHE A 112 -16.11 -2.27 -8.02
CA PHE A 112 -17.20 -2.94 -7.29
C PHE A 112 -18.58 -2.66 -7.90
N VAL A 113 -18.83 -1.41 -8.30
CA VAL A 113 -20.08 -1.01 -8.97
C VAL A 113 -20.22 -1.76 -10.30
N LEU A 114 -19.19 -1.74 -11.16
CA LEU A 114 -19.21 -2.44 -12.44
C LEU A 114 -19.34 -3.96 -12.26
N ARG A 115 -18.62 -4.55 -11.30
CA ARG A 115 -18.70 -5.99 -11.00
C ARG A 115 -20.09 -6.41 -10.59
N THR A 116 -20.77 -5.59 -9.80
CA THR A 116 -22.14 -5.83 -9.36
C THR A 116 -23.12 -5.70 -10.52
N ALA A 117 -22.99 -4.64 -11.33
CA ALA A 117 -23.82 -4.42 -12.52
C ALA A 117 -23.70 -5.56 -13.55
N PHE A 118 -22.49 -6.07 -13.76
CA PHE A 118 -22.20 -7.19 -14.67
C PHE A 118 -22.13 -8.54 -13.95
N HIS A 119 -22.76 -8.70 -12.79
CA HIS A 119 -22.73 -9.97 -12.07
C HIS A 119 -23.37 -11.09 -12.90
N VAL A 120 -22.66 -12.21 -13.02
CA VAL A 120 -23.12 -13.44 -13.65
C VAL A 120 -23.42 -14.45 -12.54
N PRO A 121 -24.68 -14.90 -12.39
CA PRO A 121 -25.02 -15.90 -11.39
C PRO A 121 -24.26 -17.20 -11.64
N PRO A 122 -23.84 -17.92 -10.58
CA PRO A 122 -23.18 -19.22 -10.74
C PRO A 122 -24.16 -20.25 -11.31
N ALA A 123 -23.61 -21.32 -11.89
CA ALA A 123 -24.42 -22.49 -12.25
C ALA A 123 -25.09 -23.05 -10.99
N THR A 124 -26.37 -23.42 -11.11
CA THR A 124 -27.09 -24.08 -10.02
C THR A 124 -27.11 -25.57 -10.28
N VAL A 125 -26.84 -26.37 -9.25
CA VAL A 125 -26.99 -27.82 -9.32
C VAL A 125 -28.44 -28.18 -8.98
N GLN A 126 -29.12 -28.89 -9.87
CA GLN A 126 -30.48 -29.37 -9.67
C GLN A 126 -30.50 -30.90 -9.72
N PHE A 127 -31.36 -31.52 -8.90
CA PHE A 127 -31.56 -32.98 -8.92
C PHE A 127 -32.76 -33.31 -9.81
N VAL A 128 -32.50 -33.87 -10.98
CA VAL A 128 -33.52 -34.16 -12.00
C VAL A 128 -33.40 -35.64 -12.38
N ASN A 129 -34.51 -36.38 -12.36
CA ASN A 129 -34.57 -37.80 -12.76
C ASN A 129 -33.53 -38.73 -12.10
N GLY A 130 -33.14 -38.46 -10.85
CA GLY A 130 -32.18 -39.31 -10.12
C GLY A 130 -30.71 -38.92 -10.28
N HIS A 131 -30.39 -37.88 -11.06
CA HIS A 131 -29.03 -37.40 -11.26
C HIS A 131 -28.91 -35.90 -10.95
N TYR A 132 -27.69 -35.45 -10.64
CA TYR A 132 -27.37 -34.04 -10.46
C TYR A 132 -27.00 -33.42 -11.82
N GLU A 133 -27.72 -32.38 -12.23
CA GLU A 133 -27.48 -31.64 -13.46
C GLU A 133 -27.08 -30.20 -13.14
N GLU A 134 -26.05 -29.68 -13.83
CA GLU A 134 -25.68 -28.27 -13.77
C GLU A 134 -26.57 -27.46 -14.72
N VAL A 135 -27.42 -26.61 -14.17
CA VAL A 135 -28.26 -25.69 -14.93
C VAL A 135 -27.58 -24.34 -15.01
N PHE A 136 -27.20 -23.96 -16.23
CA PHE A 136 -26.64 -22.65 -16.52
C PHE A 136 -27.76 -21.64 -16.78
N PRO A 137 -27.77 -20.48 -16.11
CA PRO A 137 -28.73 -19.42 -16.41
C PRO A 137 -28.52 -18.92 -17.85
N ASP A 138 -29.62 -18.60 -18.54
CA ASP A 138 -29.58 -18.01 -19.88
C ASP A 138 -29.05 -16.57 -19.81
N VAL A 139 -27.72 -16.44 -19.85
CA VAL A 139 -27.01 -15.16 -19.76
C VAL A 139 -26.34 -14.89 -21.10
N PRO A 140 -26.52 -13.68 -21.67
CA PRO A 140 -25.85 -13.31 -22.90
C PRO A 140 -24.32 -13.45 -22.79
N ILE A 141 -23.69 -14.07 -23.79
CA ILE A 141 -22.25 -14.35 -23.84
C ILE A 141 -21.41 -13.08 -23.59
N TRP A 142 -21.83 -11.95 -24.16
CA TRP A 142 -21.12 -10.67 -24.00
C TRP A 142 -21.01 -10.24 -22.53
N LYS A 143 -22.03 -10.52 -21.70
CA LYS A 143 -22.02 -10.19 -20.27
C LYS A 143 -21.00 -11.03 -19.51
N ILE A 144 -20.87 -12.31 -19.87
CA ILE A 144 -19.85 -13.22 -19.32
C ILE A 144 -18.45 -12.71 -19.68
N ILE A 145 -18.22 -12.34 -20.94
CA ILE A 145 -16.94 -11.81 -21.41
C ILE A 145 -16.58 -10.53 -20.64
N ILE A 146 -17.50 -9.55 -20.56
CA ILE A 146 -17.26 -8.30 -19.82
C ILE A 146 -16.93 -8.57 -18.35
N HIS A 147 -17.68 -9.45 -17.70
CA HIS A 147 -17.43 -9.80 -16.30
C HIS A 147 -16.02 -10.39 -16.09
N LYS A 148 -15.60 -11.32 -16.95
CA LYS A 148 -14.27 -11.94 -16.87
C LYS A 148 -13.15 -10.94 -17.18
N VAL A 149 -13.31 -10.10 -18.21
CA VAL A 149 -12.35 -9.04 -18.54
C VAL A 149 -12.21 -8.06 -17.38
N LEU A 150 -13.32 -7.61 -16.80
CA LEU A 150 -13.31 -6.69 -15.66
C LEU A 150 -12.53 -7.25 -14.46
N ILE A 151 -12.77 -8.52 -14.10
CA ILE A 151 -12.03 -9.20 -13.03
C ILE A 151 -10.55 -9.30 -13.38
N LEU A 152 -10.22 -9.75 -14.60
CA LEU A 152 -8.84 -9.93 -15.04
C LEU A 152 -8.06 -8.61 -15.05
N THR A 153 -8.64 -7.54 -15.60
CA THR A 153 -8.01 -6.22 -15.65
C THR A 153 -7.77 -5.65 -14.25
N PHE A 154 -8.74 -5.78 -13.34
CA PHE A 154 -8.56 -5.33 -11.96
C PHE A 154 -7.52 -6.17 -11.21
N ALA A 155 -7.48 -7.48 -11.42
CA ALA A 155 -6.46 -8.36 -10.86
C ALA A 155 -5.05 -7.98 -11.35
N ILE A 156 -4.88 -7.73 -12.66
CA ILE A 156 -3.60 -7.25 -13.23
C ILE A 156 -3.21 -5.91 -12.59
N TYR A 157 -4.14 -4.96 -12.49
CA TYR A 157 -3.90 -3.67 -11.83
C TYR A 157 -3.37 -3.84 -10.40
N VAL A 158 -4.07 -4.62 -9.56
CA VAL A 158 -3.65 -4.87 -8.17
C VAL A 158 -2.29 -5.56 -8.12
N LEU A 159 -2.07 -6.59 -8.93
CA LEU A 159 -0.80 -7.33 -8.96
C LEU A 159 0.37 -6.44 -9.38
N THR A 160 0.22 -5.64 -10.42
CA THR A 160 1.27 -4.73 -10.90
C THR A 160 1.62 -3.69 -9.84
N VAL A 161 0.61 -3.03 -9.26
CA VAL A 161 0.84 -1.98 -8.26
C VAL A 161 1.43 -2.56 -6.98
N LEU A 162 0.94 -3.72 -6.52
CA LEU A 162 1.46 -4.37 -5.31
C LEU A 162 2.90 -4.87 -5.49
N THR A 163 3.25 -5.39 -6.67
CA THR A 163 4.62 -5.80 -7.01
C THR A 163 5.57 -4.60 -6.97
N LYS A 164 5.18 -3.48 -7.59
CA LYS A 164 5.97 -2.24 -7.55
C LYS A 164 6.11 -1.71 -6.12
N LEU A 165 5.04 -1.72 -5.36
CA LEU A 165 5.02 -1.29 -3.96
C LEU A 165 5.95 -2.14 -3.09
N ARG A 166 5.94 -3.46 -3.29
CA ARG A 166 6.81 -4.39 -2.58
C ARG A 166 8.28 -4.15 -2.92
N ARG A 167 8.59 -3.97 -4.21
CA ARG A 167 9.95 -3.62 -4.67
C ARG A 167 10.43 -2.31 -4.05
N ALA A 168 9.57 -1.27 -4.04
CA ALA A 168 9.88 0.01 -3.43
C ALA A 168 10.12 -0.10 -1.92
N ALA A 169 9.32 -0.90 -1.21
CA ALA A 169 9.53 -1.19 0.19
C ALA A 169 10.88 -1.88 0.43
N ARG A 170 11.21 -2.91 -0.34
CA ARG A 170 12.50 -3.60 -0.23
C ARG A 170 13.68 -2.68 -0.47
N ALA A 171 13.62 -1.85 -1.51
CA ALA A 171 14.65 -0.85 -1.79
C ALA A 171 14.80 0.14 -0.61
N LYS A 172 13.68 0.61 -0.04
CA LYS A 172 13.67 1.56 1.09
C LYS A 172 14.22 0.97 2.39
N TYR A 173 13.94 -0.30 2.68
CA TYR A 173 14.34 -0.98 3.91
C TYR A 173 15.57 -1.90 3.73
N SER A 174 16.24 -1.82 2.57
CA SER A 174 17.41 -2.65 2.21
C SER A 174 17.19 -4.15 2.36
N ILE A 175 15.97 -4.64 2.04
CA ILE A 175 15.61 -6.07 2.18
C ILE A 175 16.12 -6.85 0.96
N PRO A 176 16.98 -7.88 1.14
CA PRO A 176 17.56 -8.67 0.04
C PRO A 176 16.57 -9.70 -0.51
N GLU A 177 16.78 -10.14 -1.76
CA GLU A 177 15.92 -11.16 -2.39
C GLU A 177 16.39 -12.51 -1.86
N GLU A 178 15.46 -13.29 -1.31
CA GLU A 178 15.76 -14.61 -0.76
C GLU A 178 15.29 -15.71 -1.71
N ARG A 179 14.18 -15.48 -2.41
CA ARG A 179 13.48 -16.54 -3.16
C ARG A 179 13.08 -16.01 -4.54
N CYS A 180 13.40 -16.75 -5.60
CA CYS A 180 13.04 -16.38 -6.98
C CYS A 180 13.75 -15.10 -7.47
N LEU A 181 14.99 -15.28 -7.95
CA LEU A 181 15.87 -14.23 -8.47
C LEU A 181 15.17 -13.28 -9.45
N GLY A 182 14.96 -12.02 -9.05
CA GLY A 182 14.35 -10.94 -9.83
C GLY A 182 12.82 -10.94 -9.88
N CYS A 183 12.17 -11.98 -9.36
CA CYS A 183 10.73 -12.20 -9.47
C CYS A 183 10.02 -12.43 -8.12
N GLU A 184 10.74 -12.39 -7.00
CA GLU A 184 10.17 -12.63 -5.66
C GLU A 184 8.90 -11.79 -5.43
N ASP A 185 8.96 -10.50 -5.78
CA ASP A 185 7.87 -9.58 -5.51
C ASP A 185 6.59 -9.90 -6.29
N LEU A 186 6.75 -10.36 -7.53
CA LEU A 186 5.65 -10.79 -8.38
C LEU A 186 5.08 -12.11 -7.85
N CYS A 187 5.94 -13.07 -7.49
CA CYS A 187 5.53 -14.35 -6.93
C CYS A 187 4.75 -14.16 -5.62
N CYS A 188 5.25 -13.37 -4.67
CA CYS A 188 4.54 -13.11 -3.42
C CYS A 188 3.17 -12.45 -3.67
N SER A 189 3.13 -11.44 -4.55
CA SER A 189 1.90 -10.73 -4.89
C SER A 189 0.86 -11.63 -5.58
N LEU A 190 1.31 -12.57 -6.41
CA LEU A 190 0.46 -13.52 -7.13
C LEU A 190 -0.07 -14.63 -6.23
N TRP A 191 0.79 -15.25 -5.42
CA TRP A 191 0.43 -16.41 -4.61
C TRP A 191 -0.44 -16.07 -3.40
N CYS A 192 -0.18 -14.93 -2.76
CA CYS A 192 -1.09 -14.40 -1.74
C CYS A 192 -1.08 -12.87 -1.74
N THR A 193 -1.87 -12.30 -2.64
CA THR A 193 -2.12 -10.84 -2.72
C THR A 193 -2.51 -10.23 -1.36
N PRO A 194 -3.50 -10.75 -0.61
CA PRO A 194 -3.87 -10.13 0.67
C PRO A 194 -2.75 -10.23 1.71
N CYS A 195 -2.03 -11.35 1.77
CA CYS A 195 -0.89 -11.52 2.66
C CYS A 195 0.20 -10.48 2.39
N THR A 196 0.53 -10.27 1.10
CA THR A 196 1.52 -9.29 0.66
C THR A 196 1.10 -7.87 1.05
N ALA A 197 -0.17 -7.51 0.84
CA ALA A 197 -0.68 -6.21 1.25
C ALA A 197 -0.64 -6.02 2.77
N ALA A 198 -0.97 -7.05 3.55
CA ALA A 198 -0.91 -7.02 5.00
C ALA A 198 0.53 -6.87 5.52
N GLN A 199 1.47 -7.64 4.96
CA GLN A 199 2.90 -7.55 5.31
C GLN A 199 3.44 -6.14 5.03
N LEU A 200 3.14 -5.57 3.86
CA LEU A 200 3.54 -4.21 3.50
C LEU A 200 2.92 -3.15 4.41
N ALA A 201 1.65 -3.32 4.79
CA ALA A 201 0.97 -2.42 5.71
C ALA A 201 1.65 -2.39 7.09
N ARG A 202 2.09 -3.55 7.60
CA ARG A 202 2.79 -3.66 8.90
C ARG A 202 4.27 -3.26 8.83
N GLN A 203 4.91 -3.40 7.66
CA GLN A 203 6.27 -2.89 7.46
C GLN A 203 6.29 -1.35 7.48
N THR A 204 5.24 -0.72 6.94
CA THR A 204 5.19 0.74 6.75
C THR A 204 4.50 1.51 7.88
N ALA A 205 3.87 0.82 8.83
CA ALA A 205 3.25 1.41 10.00
C ALA A 205 3.46 0.56 11.24
N ASP A 206 3.64 1.23 12.37
CA ASP A 206 3.83 0.58 13.66
C ASP A 206 2.48 0.41 14.39
N TYR A 207 1.83 -0.73 14.16
CA TYR A 207 0.56 -1.04 14.83
C TYR A 207 0.71 -1.51 16.29
N GLU A 208 1.94 -1.66 16.79
CA GLU A 208 2.15 -1.96 18.22
C GLU A 208 1.97 -0.70 19.06
N VAL A 209 2.25 0.46 18.48
CA VAL A 209 2.08 1.77 19.11
C VAL A 209 0.80 2.46 18.65
N GLN A 210 0.39 2.29 17.39
CA GLN A 210 -0.80 2.93 16.83
C GLN A 210 -1.92 1.92 16.60
N HIS A 211 -3.09 2.14 17.20
CA HIS A 211 -4.26 1.31 16.91
C HIS A 211 -4.63 1.38 15.42
N ALA A 212 -4.83 0.21 14.82
CA ALA A 212 -5.30 0.10 13.45
C ALA A 212 -6.70 0.72 13.31
N GLN A 213 -6.78 1.82 12.55
CA GLN A 213 -8.06 2.42 12.16
C GLN A 213 -8.39 2.01 10.72
N CYS A 214 -9.64 1.63 10.49
CA CYS A 214 -10.13 1.31 9.16
C CYS A 214 -10.34 2.62 8.38
N CYS A 215 -9.79 2.73 7.17
CA CYS A 215 -10.07 3.80 6.21
C CYS A 215 -9.67 5.24 6.61
N THR A 216 -8.64 5.43 7.43
CA THR A 216 -7.99 6.75 7.63
C THR A 216 -6.91 7.05 6.59
#